data_AF-A0A820XU88-F1
#
_entry.id   AF-A0A820XU88-F1
#
_cell.length_a   1.000
_cell.length_b   1.000
_cell.length_c   1.000
_cell.angle_alpha   90.00
_cell.angle_beta   90.00
_cell.angle_gamma   90.00
#
_symmetry.space_group_name_H-M   'P 1'
#
loop_
_entity.id
_entity.type
_entity.pdbx_description
1 polymer ?
#
loop_
_entity_poly.entity_id
_entity_poly.type
_entity_poly.pdbx_seq_one_letter_code
_entity_poly.pdbx_strand_id
1 'polypeptide(L)'
;EVDLDLGNYERFLDITLHRDNNITTGKIYQYVIDKERRGDYLGKTVQVVPHITDAIQEWVERVARISVDKDTAEPDICIIELGGTIGDIESMSFVEAFRQFQFRVKRDNFCVVHVSLVPQPNATQEHKTKPTQHSVKELRGYGLSPDLIICRSATQMTLSSKEKVSMFCQSFCFRLLLKVICMPDVKTLYRVPLLLQENGVFHFLSTRLNLTHKFNYDQSLMIKWRDLIER
;
A
#
# COMPACT_ATOMS: atom_id res chain seq x y z
N GLU A 1 11.30 17.77 -10.68
CA GLU A 1 9.88 17.46 -10.96
C GLU A 1 9.53 16.13 -10.30
N VAL A 2 8.39 16.06 -9.62
CA VAL A 2 7.91 14.88 -8.90
C VAL A 2 6.42 14.69 -9.21
N ASP A 3 5.91 13.50 -8.92
CA ASP A 3 4.50 13.17 -9.14
C ASP A 3 3.57 14.07 -8.31
N LEU A 4 2.38 14.36 -8.84
CA LEU A 4 1.33 15.11 -8.17
C LEU A 4 0.87 14.40 -6.89
N ASP A 5 0.86 13.06 -6.91
CA ASP A 5 0.37 12.26 -5.78
C ASP A 5 1.23 12.40 -4.53
N LEU A 6 2.52 12.74 -4.67
CA LEU A 6 3.41 13.01 -3.53
C LEU A 6 2.96 14.20 -2.68
N GLY A 7 2.34 15.20 -3.31
CA GLY A 7 1.80 16.37 -2.61
C GLY A 7 0.67 16.02 -1.64
N ASN A 8 -0.01 14.88 -1.84
CA ASN A 8 -0.99 14.40 -0.87
C ASN A 8 -0.30 13.92 0.42
N TYR A 9 0.81 13.19 0.32
CA TYR A 9 1.55 12.74 1.50
C TYR A 9 2.10 13.90 2.32
N GLU A 10 2.72 14.90 1.67
CA GLU A 10 3.22 16.10 2.35
C GLU A 10 2.09 16.86 3.06
N ARG A 11 0.92 16.99 2.41
CA ARG A 11 -0.25 17.66 2.99
C ARG A 11 -0.80 16.95 4.22
N PHE A 12 -0.88 15.62 4.21
CA PHE A 12 -1.53 14.85 5.28
C PHE A 12 -0.59 14.51 6.45
N LEU A 13 0.73 14.46 6.21
CA LEU A 13 1.70 13.97 7.20
C LEU A 13 2.64 15.05 7.76
N ASP A 14 2.58 16.31 7.27
CA ASP A 14 3.53 17.40 7.63
C ASP A 14 5.01 17.00 7.40
N ILE A 15 5.27 16.20 6.37
CA ILE A 15 6.61 15.76 5.96
C ILE A 15 7.09 16.51 4.73
N THR A 16 8.40 16.52 4.49
CA THR A 16 8.99 17.03 3.24
C THR A 16 9.68 15.89 2.51
N LEU A 17 9.16 15.56 1.33
CA LEU A 17 9.70 14.47 0.51
C LEU A 17 10.82 14.97 -0.41
N HIS A 18 11.68 14.05 -0.81
CA HIS A 18 12.80 14.31 -1.70
C HIS A 18 12.62 13.60 -3.04
N ARG A 19 13.48 13.96 -4.01
CA ARG A 19 13.45 13.40 -5.37
C ARG A 19 13.55 11.87 -5.43
N ASP A 20 14.13 11.25 -4.41
CA ASP A 20 14.38 9.82 -4.31
C ASP A 20 13.15 9.05 -3.81
N ASN A 21 12.18 9.72 -3.18
CA ASN A 21 10.90 9.14 -2.76
C ASN A 21 9.98 8.85 -3.96
N ASN A 22 10.19 9.52 -5.09
CA ASN A 22 9.52 9.19 -6.35
C ASN A 22 10.36 8.18 -7.15
N ILE A 23 9.92 6.92 -7.19
CA ILE A 23 10.57 5.85 -7.97
C ILE A 23 9.77 5.64 -9.25
N THR A 24 10.45 5.70 -10.39
CA THR A 24 9.84 5.41 -11.70
C THR A 24 10.62 4.32 -12.42
N THR A 25 9.96 3.60 -13.34
CA THR A 25 10.61 2.60 -14.19
C THR A 25 11.84 3.18 -14.89
N GLY A 26 11.72 4.39 -15.46
CA GLY A 26 12.83 5.06 -16.11
C GLY A 26 14.03 5.30 -15.20
N LYS A 27 13.82 5.69 -13.93
CA LYS A 27 14.92 5.89 -12.96
C LYS A 27 15.65 4.59 -12.66
N ILE A 28 14.90 3.50 -12.43
CA ILE A 28 15.51 2.19 -12.12
C ILE A 28 16.29 1.66 -13.32
N TYR A 29 15.72 1.75 -14.53
CA TYR A 29 16.40 1.30 -15.74
C TYR A 29 17.67 2.11 -16.00
N GLN A 30 17.60 3.44 -15.87
CA GLN A 30 18.76 4.30 -16.01
C GLN A 30 19.86 3.93 -15.00
N TYR A 31 19.49 3.74 -13.72
CA TYR A 31 20.41 3.33 -12.67
C TYR A 31 21.12 2.00 -12.98
N VAL A 32 20.38 1.00 -13.47
CA VAL A 32 20.93 -0.31 -13.83
C VAL A 32 21.81 -0.24 -15.08
N ILE A 33 21.41 0.50 -16.12
CA ILE A 33 22.21 0.73 -17.33
C ILE A 33 23.53 1.43 -16.98
N ASP A 34 23.50 2.41 -16.07
CA ASP A 34 24.71 3.11 -15.64
C ASP A 34 25.65 2.20 -14.85
N LYS A 35 25.12 1.30 -13.99
CA LYS A 35 25.89 0.25 -13.30
C LYS A 35 26.54 -0.71 -14.30
N GLU A 36 25.80 -1.12 -15.33
CA GLU A 36 26.31 -2.01 -16.37
C GLU A 36 27.47 -1.39 -17.14
N ARG A 37 27.34 -0.13 -17.56
CA ARG A 37 28.40 0.59 -18.29
C ARG A 37 29.68 0.80 -17.48
N ARG A 38 29.57 0.91 -16.15
CA ARG A 38 30.74 0.99 -15.26
C ARG A 38 31.43 -0.36 -15.03
N GLY A 39 30.78 -1.47 -15.40
CA GLY A 39 31.29 -2.81 -15.16
C GLY A 39 30.92 -3.40 -13.79
N ASP A 40 29.95 -2.81 -13.08
CA ASP A 40 29.57 -3.24 -11.72
C ASP A 40 29.01 -4.68 -11.70
N TYR A 41 28.54 -5.19 -12.84
CA TYR A 41 28.04 -6.57 -13.00
C TYR A 41 29.11 -7.57 -13.51
N LEU A 42 30.39 -7.19 -13.53
CA LEU A 42 31.52 -8.05 -13.89
C LEU A 42 31.37 -8.71 -15.29
N GLY A 43 30.76 -8.01 -16.24
CA GLY A 43 30.55 -8.48 -17.61
C GLY A 43 29.46 -9.56 -17.76
N LYS A 44 28.70 -9.86 -16.70
CA LYS A 44 27.54 -10.77 -16.79
C LYS A 44 26.35 -10.07 -17.44
N THR A 45 25.50 -10.85 -18.12
CA THR A 45 24.26 -10.34 -18.73
C THR A 45 23.30 -9.83 -17.66
N VAL A 46 22.91 -8.56 -17.79
CA VAL A 46 21.88 -7.94 -16.96
C VAL A 46 20.48 -8.38 -17.43
N GLN A 47 19.60 -8.67 -16.49
CA GLN A 47 18.24 -9.18 -16.71
C GLN A 47 17.27 -8.49 -15.74
N VAL A 48 15.97 -8.52 -16.05
CA VAL A 48 14.93 -7.96 -15.17
C VAL A 48 14.98 -8.63 -13.79
N VAL A 49 15.02 -9.95 -13.75
CA VAL A 49 15.25 -10.71 -12.52
C VAL A 49 16.66 -11.32 -12.59
N PRO A 50 17.53 -11.11 -11.59
CA PRO A 50 17.30 -10.37 -10.36
C PRO A 50 17.68 -8.87 -10.44
N HIS A 51 18.36 -8.40 -11.48
CA HIS A 51 19.06 -7.10 -11.41
C HIS A 51 18.15 -5.87 -11.28
N ILE A 52 17.00 -5.83 -11.96
CA ILE A 52 16.02 -4.75 -11.80
C ILE A 52 15.30 -4.89 -10.47
N THR A 53 14.91 -6.11 -10.09
CA THR A 53 14.21 -6.36 -8.82
C THR A 53 15.08 -6.07 -7.60
N ASP A 54 16.38 -6.34 -7.67
CA ASP A 54 17.35 -6.02 -6.63
C ASP A 54 17.56 -4.51 -6.53
N ALA A 55 17.68 -3.82 -7.67
CA ALA A 55 17.80 -2.37 -7.70
C ALA A 55 16.58 -1.66 -7.06
N ILE A 56 15.36 -2.17 -7.29
CA ILE A 56 14.14 -1.66 -6.64
C ILE A 56 14.21 -1.88 -5.11
N GLN A 57 14.59 -3.08 -4.67
CA GLN A 57 14.69 -3.39 -3.24
C GLN A 57 15.76 -2.54 -2.54
N GLU A 58 16.96 -2.42 -3.12
CA GLU A 58 18.05 -1.57 -2.63
C GLU A 58 17.60 -0.11 -2.52
N TRP A 59 16.83 0.38 -3.50
CA TRP A 59 16.33 1.75 -3.50
C TRP A 59 15.37 1.99 -2.34
N VAL A 60 14.39 1.11 -2.17
CA VAL A 60 13.40 1.19 -1.10
C VAL A 60 14.07 1.11 0.26
N GLU A 61 14.99 0.16 0.49
CA GLU A 61 15.71 0.04 1.77
C GLU A 61 16.51 1.30 2.09
N ARG A 62 17.19 1.88 1.10
CA ARG A 62 17.97 3.11 1.30
C ARG A 62 17.07 4.28 1.66
N VAL A 63 15.99 4.50 0.90
CA VAL A 63 15.10 5.65 1.09
C VAL A 63 14.31 5.54 2.39
N ALA A 64 13.90 4.33 2.79
CA ALA A 64 13.16 4.10 4.03
C ALA A 64 13.93 4.50 5.30
N ARG A 65 15.27 4.54 5.24
CA ARG A 65 16.13 4.94 6.37
C ARG A 65 16.41 6.44 6.43
N ILE A 66 16.07 7.18 5.37
CA ILE A 66 16.31 8.62 5.31
C ILE A 66 15.11 9.31 5.96
N SER A 67 15.38 10.13 6.97
CA SER A 67 14.34 10.94 7.61
C SER A 67 13.73 11.92 6.63
N VAL A 68 12.40 12.04 6.67
CA VAL A 68 11.60 13.03 5.93
C VAL A 68 10.91 14.02 6.88
N ASP A 69 11.23 13.92 8.17
CA ASP A 69 10.73 14.78 9.25
C ASP A 69 11.85 15.73 9.73
N LYS A 70 11.46 16.74 10.51
CA LYS A 70 12.33 17.81 11.02
C LYS A 70 13.32 17.30 12.07
N ASP A 71 13.01 16.20 12.75
CA ASP A 71 13.80 15.66 13.85
C ASP A 71 14.98 14.78 13.39
N THR A 72 15.13 14.55 12.08
CA THR A 72 16.20 13.77 11.44
C THR A 72 16.32 12.32 11.89
N ALA A 73 15.35 11.80 12.66
CA ALA A 73 15.36 10.43 13.15
C ALA A 73 15.04 9.44 12.02
N GLU A 74 15.63 8.24 12.11
CA GLU A 74 15.31 7.14 11.18
C GLU A 74 13.83 6.74 11.33
N PRO A 75 13.04 6.72 10.23
CA PRO A 75 11.62 6.39 10.30
C PRO A 75 11.35 4.94 10.75
N ASP A 76 10.31 4.75 11.57
CA ASP A 76 9.87 3.41 11.98
C ASP A 76 9.07 2.67 10.89
N ILE A 77 8.35 3.42 10.03
CA ILE A 77 7.43 2.88 9.02
C ILE A 77 7.66 3.62 7.71
N CYS A 78 7.78 2.87 6.62
CA CYS A 78 7.78 3.40 5.25
C CYS A 78 6.47 3.00 4.56
N ILE A 79 5.69 3.99 4.12
CA ILE A 79 4.50 3.76 3.29
C ILE A 79 4.98 3.71 1.83
N ILE A 80 4.67 2.60 1.16
CA ILE A 80 5.03 2.37 -0.23
C ILE A 80 3.73 2.30 -1.04
N GLU A 81 3.57 3.24 -1.96
CA GLU A 81 2.50 3.20 -2.96
C GLU A 81 3.06 2.67 -4.27
N LEU A 82 2.50 1.55 -4.73
CA LEU A 82 2.70 1.08 -6.09
C LEU A 82 1.57 1.65 -6.94
N GLY A 83 1.88 2.70 -7.71
CA GLY A 83 0.96 3.29 -8.66
C GLY A 83 0.59 2.33 -9.80
N GLY A 84 -0.42 2.71 -10.58
CA GLY A 84 -0.95 1.87 -11.67
C GLY A 84 -1.93 0.80 -11.15
N THR A 85 -2.02 -0.31 -11.88
CA THR A 85 -2.93 -1.41 -11.54
C THR A 85 -2.18 -2.72 -11.41
N ILE A 86 -2.69 -3.65 -10.60
CA ILE A 86 -2.16 -5.02 -10.59
C ILE A 86 -2.62 -5.72 -11.87
N GLY A 87 -1.68 -6.33 -12.60
CA GLY A 87 -1.95 -7.08 -13.83
C GLY A 87 -1.44 -6.42 -15.12
N ASP A 88 -1.03 -5.15 -15.05
CA ASP A 88 -0.39 -4.46 -16.15
C ASP A 88 1.08 -4.89 -16.32
N ILE A 89 1.64 -4.67 -17.52
CA ILE A 89 3.00 -5.13 -17.87
C ILE A 89 4.04 -4.28 -17.14
N GLU A 90 3.71 -3.02 -16.90
CA GLU A 90 4.53 -2.01 -16.26
C GLU A 90 4.81 -2.34 -14.79
N SER A 91 3.82 -2.81 -14.03
CA SER A 91 3.98 -3.14 -12.60
C SER A 91 4.65 -4.48 -12.35
N MET A 92 4.73 -5.40 -13.33
CA MET A 92 5.24 -6.76 -13.12
C MET A 92 6.61 -6.80 -12.45
N SER A 93 7.52 -5.91 -12.86
CA SER A 93 8.87 -5.82 -12.28
C SER A 93 8.85 -5.39 -10.81
N PHE A 94 7.97 -4.46 -10.44
CA PHE A 94 7.81 -4.00 -9.05
C PHE A 94 7.12 -5.05 -8.18
N VAL A 95 6.08 -5.70 -8.69
CA VAL A 95 5.37 -6.75 -7.95
C VAL A 95 6.32 -7.92 -7.65
N GLU A 96 7.13 -8.34 -8.62
CA GLU A 96 8.14 -9.38 -8.39
C GLU A 96 9.23 -8.92 -7.40
N ALA A 97 9.66 -7.66 -7.47
CA ALA A 97 10.60 -7.10 -6.50
C ALA A 97 10.05 -7.16 -5.06
N PHE A 98 8.80 -6.74 -4.85
CA PHE A 98 8.16 -6.79 -3.54
C PHE A 98 7.82 -8.22 -3.09
N ARG A 99 7.55 -9.12 -4.03
CA ARG A 99 7.39 -10.56 -3.75
C ARG A 99 8.67 -11.15 -3.17
N GLN A 100 9.85 -10.75 -3.64
CA GLN A 100 11.13 -11.16 -3.06
C GLN A 100 11.40 -10.42 -1.74
N PHE A 101 11.10 -9.12 -1.70
CA PHE A 101 11.34 -8.25 -0.55
C PHE A 101 10.66 -8.74 0.74
N GLN A 102 9.40 -9.18 0.68
CA GLN A 102 8.68 -9.70 1.86
C GLN A 102 9.43 -10.85 2.57
N PHE A 103 10.18 -11.67 1.84
CA PHE A 103 10.97 -12.76 2.43
C PHE A 103 12.26 -12.24 3.05
N ARG A 104 12.87 -11.22 2.44
CA ARG A 104 14.09 -10.57 2.91
C ARG A 104 13.88 -9.83 4.23
N VAL A 105 12.81 -9.03 4.33
CA VAL A 105 12.51 -8.24 5.55
C VAL A 105 11.77 -9.02 6.64
N LYS A 106 11.28 -10.23 6.31
CA LYS A 106 10.43 -11.08 7.16
C LYS A 106 8.99 -10.59 7.28
N ARG A 107 8.12 -11.52 7.66
CA ARG A 107 6.66 -11.34 7.74
C ARG A 107 6.26 -10.12 8.58
N ASP A 108 6.84 -9.94 9.76
CA ASP A 108 6.39 -8.90 10.70
C ASP A 108 6.85 -7.48 10.33
N ASN A 109 7.70 -7.33 9.31
CA ASN A 109 8.16 -6.02 8.81
C ASN A 109 7.56 -5.65 7.45
N PHE A 110 6.58 -6.43 6.96
CA PHE A 110 5.94 -6.19 5.68
C PHE A 110 4.44 -6.42 5.78
N CYS A 111 3.64 -5.46 5.32
CA CYS A 111 2.19 -5.53 5.31
C CYS A 111 1.65 -5.12 3.93
N VAL A 112 0.77 -5.93 3.34
CA VAL A 112 0.16 -5.65 2.04
C VAL A 112 -1.25 -5.11 2.22
N VAL A 113 -1.50 -3.89 1.76
CA VAL A 113 -2.85 -3.30 1.68
C VAL A 113 -3.28 -3.30 0.21
N HIS A 114 -4.36 -4.01 -0.11
CA HIS A 114 -4.91 -4.05 -1.47
C HIS A 114 -6.15 -3.17 -1.57
N VAL A 115 -6.09 -2.13 -2.39
CA VAL A 115 -7.22 -1.24 -2.64
C VAL A 115 -7.93 -1.68 -3.92
N SER A 116 -9.24 -1.88 -3.83
CA SER A 116 -10.04 -2.42 -4.94
C SER A 116 -11.38 -1.69 -5.06
N LEU A 117 -11.85 -1.52 -6.30
CA LEU A 117 -13.17 -0.95 -6.59
C LEU A 117 -14.26 -2.03 -6.53
N VAL A 118 -15.33 -1.74 -5.79
CA VAL A 118 -16.57 -2.53 -5.76
C VAL A 118 -17.66 -1.72 -6.45
N PRO A 119 -17.92 -1.95 -7.75
CA PRO A 119 -18.92 -1.19 -8.48
C PRO A 119 -20.34 -1.56 -8.02
N GLN A 120 -21.22 -0.56 -8.08
CA GLN A 120 -22.65 -0.70 -7.81
C GLN A 120 -23.41 -0.08 -8.99
N PRO A 121 -23.76 -0.87 -10.03
CA PRO A 121 -24.45 -0.34 -11.20
C PRO A 121 -25.83 0.19 -10.82
N ASN A 122 -26.15 1.42 -11.27
CA ASN A 122 -27.40 2.10 -10.92
C ASN A 122 -28.66 1.29 -11.26
N ALA A 123 -28.60 0.47 -12.31
CA ALA A 123 -29.71 -0.38 -12.74
C ALA A 123 -30.05 -1.50 -11.74
N THR A 124 -29.06 -2.00 -11.00
CA THR A 124 -29.24 -3.13 -10.06
C THR A 124 -29.15 -2.74 -8.60
N GLN A 125 -28.48 -1.62 -8.29
CA GLN A 125 -28.19 -1.15 -6.93
C GLN A 125 -27.50 -2.20 -6.04
N GLU A 126 -26.92 -3.26 -6.64
CA GLU A 126 -26.22 -4.33 -5.93
C GLU A 126 -24.70 -4.15 -6.06
N HIS A 127 -23.98 -4.28 -4.93
CA HIS A 127 -22.52 -4.30 -4.93
C HIS A 127 -22.00 -5.55 -5.65
N LYS A 128 -21.28 -5.34 -6.75
CA LYS A 128 -20.66 -6.44 -7.51
C LYS A 128 -19.23 -6.66 -7.03
N THR A 129 -19.04 -7.74 -6.27
CA THR A 129 -17.74 -8.06 -5.65
C THR A 129 -16.79 -8.87 -6.56
N LYS A 130 -17.26 -9.37 -7.72
CA LYS A 130 -16.45 -10.15 -8.66
C LYS A 130 -15.14 -9.46 -9.09
N PRO A 131 -15.11 -8.15 -9.45
CA PRO A 131 -13.86 -7.49 -9.83
C PRO A 131 -12.80 -7.57 -8.73
N THR A 132 -13.21 -7.35 -7.48
CA THR A 132 -12.32 -7.48 -6.31
C THR A 132 -11.80 -8.90 -6.14
N GLN A 133 -12.64 -9.92 -6.36
CA GLN A 133 -12.23 -11.32 -6.27
C GLN A 133 -11.17 -11.68 -7.32
N HIS A 134 -11.33 -11.20 -8.55
CA HIS A 134 -10.36 -11.41 -9.63
C HIS A 134 -9.03 -10.69 -9.33
N SER A 135 -9.09 -9.43 -8.91
CA SER A 135 -7.89 -8.66 -8.56
C SER A 135 -7.11 -9.29 -7.40
N VAL A 136 -7.79 -9.79 -6.36
CA VAL A 136 -7.13 -10.52 -5.25
C VAL A 136 -6.55 -11.86 -5.71
N LYS A 137 -7.20 -12.55 -6.65
CA LYS A 137 -6.65 -13.79 -7.23
C LYS A 137 -5.37 -13.49 -8.01
N GLU A 138 -5.35 -12.40 -8.75
CA GLU A 138 -4.21 -11.98 -9.56
C GLU A 138 -3.02 -11.55 -8.71
N LEU A 139 -3.23 -10.69 -7.71
CA LEU A 139 -2.21 -10.32 -6.73
C LEU A 139 -1.55 -11.55 -6.09
N ARG A 140 -2.35 -12.55 -5.73
CA ARG A 140 -1.86 -13.83 -5.19
C ARG A 140 -1.14 -14.68 -6.23
N GLY A 141 -1.58 -14.63 -7.49
CA GLY A 141 -0.88 -15.26 -8.60
C GLY A 141 0.55 -14.75 -8.75
N TYR A 142 0.77 -13.48 -8.43
CA TYR A 142 2.11 -12.88 -8.36
C TYR A 142 2.83 -13.08 -7.02
N GLY A 143 2.28 -13.88 -6.10
CA GLY A 143 2.93 -14.25 -4.85
C GLY A 143 2.82 -13.23 -3.71
N LEU A 144 1.96 -12.21 -3.84
CA LEU A 144 1.62 -11.29 -2.74
C LEU A 144 0.24 -11.64 -2.19
N SER A 145 0.12 -11.70 -0.86
CA SER A 145 -1.17 -11.94 -0.20
C SER A 145 -1.59 -10.70 0.59
N PRO A 146 -2.79 -10.15 0.37
CA PRO A 146 -3.23 -8.97 1.08
C PRO A 146 -3.45 -9.28 2.56
N ASP A 147 -2.85 -8.47 3.42
CA ASP A 147 -3.14 -8.47 4.86
C ASP A 147 -4.44 -7.70 5.14
N LEU A 148 -4.68 -6.64 4.38
CA LEU A 148 -5.87 -5.79 4.43
C LEU A 148 -6.42 -5.55 3.02
N ILE A 149 -7.75 -5.53 2.88
CA ILE A 149 -8.42 -5.16 1.64
C ILE A 149 -9.31 -3.96 1.91
N ILE A 150 -9.08 -2.89 1.15
CA ILE A 150 -9.92 -1.69 1.16
C ILE A 150 -10.78 -1.72 -0.09
N CYS A 151 -12.08 -1.92 0.10
CA CYS A 151 -13.09 -1.89 -0.93
C CYS A 151 -13.67 -0.49 -1.06
N ARG A 152 -13.27 0.25 -2.10
CA ARG A 152 -13.88 1.53 -2.46
C ARG A 152 -15.23 1.28 -3.14
N SER A 153 -16.29 1.95 -2.71
CA SER A 153 -17.63 1.82 -3.29
C SER A 153 -18.39 3.14 -3.23
N ALA A 154 -19.46 3.29 -4.03
CA ALA A 154 -20.29 4.51 -3.97
C ALA A 154 -21.07 4.62 -2.66
N THR A 155 -21.56 3.49 -2.14
CA THR A 155 -22.33 3.41 -0.90
C THR A 155 -21.72 2.38 0.05
N GLN A 156 -22.19 2.37 1.31
CA GLN A 156 -21.77 1.39 2.30
C GLN A 156 -22.10 -0.04 1.83
N MET A 157 -21.08 -0.91 1.81
CA MET A 157 -21.25 -2.30 1.43
C MET A 157 -22.09 -3.07 2.46
N THR A 158 -22.97 -3.93 1.96
CA THR A 158 -23.71 -4.88 2.79
C THR A 158 -22.77 -5.89 3.45
N LEU A 159 -23.18 -6.43 4.60
CA LEU A 159 -22.42 -7.48 5.30
C LEU A 159 -22.18 -8.70 4.39
N SER A 160 -23.21 -9.12 3.65
CA SER A 160 -23.12 -10.24 2.70
C SER A 160 -22.08 -10.00 1.60
N SER A 161 -21.92 -8.76 1.14
CA SER A 161 -20.89 -8.40 0.16
C SER A 161 -19.49 -8.47 0.75
N LYS A 162 -19.31 -8.00 2.00
CA LYS A 162 -18.04 -8.12 2.72
C LYS A 162 -17.67 -9.59 2.97
N GLU A 163 -18.62 -10.40 3.40
CA GLU A 163 -18.44 -11.85 3.60
C GLU A 163 -18.00 -12.53 2.30
N LYS A 164 -18.66 -12.22 1.17
CA LYS A 164 -18.27 -12.71 -0.15
C LYS A 164 -16.82 -12.39 -0.47
N VAL A 165 -16.36 -11.14 -0.30
CA VAL A 165 -14.95 -10.76 -0.55
C VAL A 165 -14.01 -11.51 0.40
N SER A 166 -14.40 -11.61 1.67
CA SER A 166 -13.58 -12.24 2.71
C SER A 166 -13.27 -13.72 2.43
N MET A 167 -14.22 -14.46 1.83
CA MET A 167 -14.02 -15.87 1.45
C MET A 167 -12.88 -16.06 0.43
N PHE A 168 -12.62 -15.08 -0.43
CA PHE A 168 -11.54 -15.15 -1.42
C PHE A 168 -10.17 -14.78 -0.86
N CYS A 169 -10.12 -14.26 0.38
CA CYS A 169 -8.87 -13.92 1.06
C CYS A 169 -8.14 -15.14 1.65
N GLN A 170 -8.69 -16.37 1.50
CA GLN A 170 -8.13 -17.67 1.93
C GLN A 170 -7.63 -17.81 3.38
N SER A 171 -7.73 -16.78 4.22
CA SER A 171 -7.37 -16.86 5.63
C SER A 171 -8.57 -17.38 6.42
N PHE A 172 -8.80 -18.68 6.48
CA PHE A 172 -9.94 -19.31 7.18
C PHE A 172 -10.00 -18.91 8.67
N CYS A 173 -10.61 -17.77 9.00
CA CYS A 173 -10.76 -17.32 10.37
C CYS A 173 -11.87 -16.26 10.48
N PHE A 174 -12.68 -16.33 11.53
CA PHE A 174 -13.71 -15.35 11.90
C PHE A 174 -13.19 -13.90 11.99
N ARG A 175 -11.85 -13.72 12.12
CA ARG A 175 -11.13 -12.44 12.05
C ARG A 175 -11.04 -11.81 10.65
N LEU A 176 -11.55 -12.47 9.60
CA LEU A 176 -11.52 -12.03 8.20
C LEU A 176 -12.36 -10.78 7.91
N LEU A 177 -13.51 -10.62 8.56
CA LEU A 177 -14.37 -9.44 8.36
C LEU A 177 -13.67 -8.15 8.76
N LEU A 178 -12.80 -8.21 9.78
CA LEU A 178 -11.97 -7.08 10.20
C LEU A 178 -10.90 -6.70 9.17
N LYS A 179 -10.62 -7.57 8.19
CA LYS A 179 -9.63 -7.32 7.13
C LYS A 179 -10.24 -6.72 5.85
N VAL A 180 -11.56 -6.73 5.71
CA VAL A 180 -12.27 -6.17 4.54
C VAL A 180 -12.98 -4.88 4.95
N ILE A 181 -12.40 -3.76 4.57
CA ILE A 181 -12.89 -2.43 4.93
C ILE A 181 -13.67 -1.87 3.76
N CYS A 182 -14.87 -1.36 4.02
CA CYS A 182 -15.61 -0.59 3.02
C CYS A 182 -15.23 0.88 3.18
N MET A 183 -14.87 1.50 2.06
CA MET A 183 -14.61 2.92 1.96
C MET A 183 -15.63 3.53 0.99
N PRO A 184 -16.81 3.98 1.48
CA PRO A 184 -17.79 4.63 0.63
C PRO A 184 -17.27 5.97 0.12
N ASP A 185 -17.88 6.52 -0.94
CA ASP A 185 -17.57 7.88 -1.38
C ASP A 185 -17.91 8.87 -0.25
N VAL A 186 -16.92 9.71 0.08
CA VAL A 186 -17.00 10.71 1.15
C VAL A 186 -17.04 12.11 0.56
N LYS A 187 -17.74 13.02 1.25
CA LYS A 187 -17.83 14.43 0.83
C LYS A 187 -16.50 15.18 0.94
N THR A 188 -15.65 14.78 1.88
CA THR A 188 -14.35 15.39 2.13
C THR A 188 -13.31 14.30 2.38
N LEU A 189 -12.10 14.48 1.84
CA LEU A 189 -10.98 13.57 2.02
C LEU A 189 -10.58 13.41 3.50
N TYR A 190 -10.81 14.45 4.32
CA TYR A 190 -10.53 14.44 5.75
C TYR A 190 -11.39 13.45 6.56
N ARG A 191 -12.45 12.90 5.95
CA ARG A 191 -13.25 11.83 6.57
C ARG A 191 -12.56 10.47 6.50
N VAL A 192 -11.65 10.24 5.55
CA VAL A 192 -11.00 8.93 5.34
C VAL A 192 -10.24 8.44 6.57
N PRO A 193 -9.39 9.25 7.25
CA PRO A 193 -8.72 8.82 8.48
C PRO A 193 -9.70 8.38 9.58
N LEU A 194 -10.82 9.09 9.74
CA LEU A 194 -11.86 8.73 10.72
C LEU A 194 -12.51 7.38 10.39
N LEU A 195 -12.81 7.12 9.12
CA LEU A 195 -13.37 5.83 8.69
C LEU A 195 -12.38 4.69 8.94
N LEU A 196 -11.10 4.90 8.67
CA LEU A 196 -10.06 3.90 8.97
C LEU A 196 -9.94 3.64 10.48
N GLN A 197 -10.06 4.68 11.31
CA GLN A 197 -10.12 4.53 12.77
C GLN A 197 -11.35 3.70 13.19
N GLU A 198 -12.54 4.06 12.71
CA GLU A 198 -13.80 3.38 13.04
C GLU A 198 -13.77 1.90 12.67
N ASN A 199 -13.05 1.53 11.61
CA ASN A 199 -12.85 0.14 11.19
C ASN A 199 -11.68 -0.57 11.90
N GLY A 200 -11.00 0.08 12.84
CA GLY A 200 -9.95 -0.56 13.66
C GLY A 200 -8.62 -0.82 12.94
N VAL A 201 -8.35 -0.13 11.83
CA VAL A 201 -7.12 -0.35 11.03
C VAL A 201 -5.85 -0.14 11.84
N PHE A 202 -5.84 0.89 12.69
CA PHE A 202 -4.68 1.19 13.54
C PHE A 202 -4.29 -0.02 14.40
N HIS A 203 -5.26 -0.64 15.07
CA HIS A 203 -5.01 -1.79 15.94
C HIS A 203 -4.55 -3.02 15.13
N PHE A 204 -5.15 -3.22 13.95
CA PHE A 204 -4.73 -4.26 13.03
C PHE A 204 -3.27 -4.11 12.61
N LEU A 205 -2.87 -2.94 12.11
CA LEU A 205 -1.51 -2.67 11.66
C LEU A 205 -0.51 -2.77 12.81
N SER A 206 -0.85 -2.22 13.97
CA SER A 206 0.01 -2.28 15.17
C SER A 206 0.30 -3.72 15.59
N THR A 207 -0.70 -4.60 15.51
CA THR A 207 -0.52 -6.02 15.82
C THR A 207 0.24 -6.75 14.71
N ARG A 208 -0.11 -6.47 13.45
CA ARG A 208 0.46 -7.15 12.27
C ARG A 208 1.94 -6.85 12.08
N LEU A 209 2.37 -5.64 12.43
CA LEU A 209 3.75 -5.16 12.31
C LEU A 209 4.51 -5.17 13.65
N ASN A 210 3.92 -5.73 14.71
CA ASN A 210 4.53 -5.80 16.05
C ASN A 210 4.95 -4.42 16.62
N LEU A 211 4.10 -3.41 16.45
CA LEU A 211 4.33 -2.02 16.87
C LEU A 211 3.57 -1.62 18.14
N THR A 212 2.86 -2.55 18.77
CA THR A 212 2.02 -2.32 19.96
C THR A 212 2.78 -1.71 21.14
N HIS A 213 4.08 -1.97 21.26
CA HIS A 213 4.92 -1.41 22.32
C HIS A 213 5.48 -0.02 21.99
N LYS A 214 5.44 0.39 20.71
CA LYS A 214 6.01 1.67 20.25
C LYS A 214 5.00 2.81 20.27
N PHE A 215 3.74 2.53 19.93
CA PHE A 215 2.73 3.58 19.75
C PHE A 215 1.59 3.43 20.77
N ASN A 216 1.43 4.41 21.64
CA ASN A 216 0.22 4.58 22.43
C ASN A 216 -0.79 5.39 21.62
N TYR A 217 -1.85 4.72 21.18
CA TYR A 217 -2.93 5.38 20.46
C TYR A 217 -3.83 6.16 21.41
N ASP A 218 -3.96 7.45 21.17
CA ASP A 218 -4.94 8.31 21.81
C ASP A 218 -5.99 8.75 20.79
N GLN A 219 -7.27 8.56 21.12
CA GLN A 219 -8.38 9.06 20.30
C GLN A 219 -8.37 10.58 20.18
N SER A 220 -7.71 11.29 21.10
CA SER A 220 -7.54 12.75 21.04
C SER A 220 -6.82 13.21 19.76
N LEU A 221 -5.97 12.35 19.17
CA LEU A 221 -5.30 12.62 17.88
C LEU A 221 -6.29 12.82 16.73
N MET A 222 -7.52 12.30 16.87
CA MET A 222 -8.55 12.38 15.84
C MET A 222 -9.45 13.62 15.97
N ILE A 223 -9.30 14.40 17.04
CA ILE A 223 -10.07 15.63 17.26
C ILE A 223 -9.82 16.62 16.12
N LYS A 224 -8.56 16.84 15.75
CA LYS A 224 -8.19 17.74 14.64
C LYS A 224 -8.88 17.37 13.33
N TRP A 225 -9.01 16.07 13.03
CA TRP A 225 -9.69 15.60 11.83
C TRP A 225 -11.21 15.81 11.90
N ARG A 226 -11.82 15.67 13.08
CA ARG A 226 -13.24 15.96 13.29
C ARG A 226 -13.54 17.44 13.11
N ASP A 227 -12.73 18.31 13.71
CA ASP A 227 -12.86 19.76 13.61
C ASP A 227 -12.77 20.24 12.15
N LEU A 228 -11.93 19.60 11.32
CA LEU A 228 -11.79 19.91 9.90
C LEU A 228 -12.99 19.49 9.04
N ILE A 229 -13.82 18.56 9.51
CA ILE A 229 -15.02 18.10 8.79
C ILE A 229 -16.24 18.94 9.14
N GLU A 230 -16.26 19.51 10.36
CA GLU A 230 -17.35 20.38 10.82
C GLU A 230 -17.29 21.81 10.25
N ARG A 231 -16.15 22.20 9.66
CA ARG A 231 -15.93 23.47 8.98
C ARG A 231 -16.29 23.38 7.49
#